data_AF-A0A924N4U6-F1
#
_entry.id   AF-A0A924N4U6-F1
#
_cell.length_a   1.000
_cell.length_b   1.000
_cell.length_c   1.000
_cell.angle_alpha   90.00
_cell.angle_beta   90.00
_cell.angle_gamma   90.00
#
_symmetry.space_group_name_H-M   'P 1'
#
loop_
_entity.id
_entity.type
_entity.pdbx_description
1 polymer ?
#
loop_
_entity_poly.entity_id
_entity_poly.type
_entity_poly.pdbx_seq_one_letter_code
_entity_poly.pdbx_strand_id
1 'polypeptide(L)'
;MTDKTALTQTELYLKNRQALIDGHAYDPSTERDACGVGLVCAIDGQPRREVVELAIKALKALWHRGAVDADGKTGDGAGVLASVPQDFFVDQARR
;
A
#
# COMPACT_ATOMS: atom_id res chain seq x y z
N MET A 1 30.60 24.22 2.37
CA MET A 1 30.33 24.22 3.83
C MET A 1 28.88 23.81 4.00
N THR A 2 28.61 22.51 4.17
CA THR A 2 27.28 22.02 4.51
C THR A 2 26.99 22.38 5.96
N ASP A 3 25.86 23.03 6.18
CA ASP A 3 25.36 23.41 7.50
C ASP A 3 25.23 22.16 8.38
N LYS A 4 26.14 22.00 9.35
CA LYS A 4 26.20 20.85 10.26
C LYS A 4 25.14 20.94 11.38
N THR A 5 24.26 21.94 11.34
CA THR A 5 23.27 22.22 12.39
C THR A 5 21.85 21.79 11.99
N ALA A 6 21.63 21.37 10.74
CA ALA A 6 20.35 20.85 10.29
C ALA A 6 20.14 19.41 10.80
N LEU A 7 19.06 19.21 11.56
CA LEU A 7 18.62 17.86 11.95
C LEU A 7 18.32 17.04 10.70
N THR A 8 18.76 15.78 10.71
CA THR A 8 18.28 14.79 9.74
C THR A 8 16.77 14.59 9.88
N GLN A 9 16.15 14.09 8.82
CA GLN A 9 14.71 13.83 8.82
C GLN A 9 14.26 12.92 9.98
N THR A 10 15.09 11.93 10.32
CA THR A 10 14.84 11.03 11.45
C THR A 10 14.96 11.75 12.78
N GLU A 11 15.99 12.57 12.99
CA GLU A 11 16.16 13.34 14.23
C GLU A 11 15.02 14.35 14.44
N LEU A 12 14.58 15.00 13.36
CA LEU A 12 13.43 15.90 13.39
C LEU A 12 12.15 15.15 13.74
N TYR A 13 11.92 13.98 13.14
CA TYR A 13 10.77 13.12 13.46
C TYR A 13 10.78 12.72 14.94
N LEU A 14 11.91 12.24 15.48
CA LEU A 14 12.01 11.82 16.87
C LEU A 14 11.76 12.97 17.84
N LYS A 15 12.33 14.16 17.55
CA LYS A 15 12.10 15.37 18.35
C LYS A 15 10.61 15.77 18.37
N ASN A 16 9.97 15.81 17.21
CA ASN A 16 8.56 16.18 17.09
C ASN A 16 7.65 15.14 17.75
N ARG A 17 7.95 13.85 17.57
CA ARG A 17 7.22 12.76 18.23
C ARG A 17 7.27 12.90 19.74
N GLN A 18 8.44 13.16 20.32
CA GLN A 18 8.56 13.34 21.76
C GLN A 18 7.75 14.54 22.27
N ALA A 19 7.80 15.67 21.58
CA ALA A 19 7.01 16.84 21.94
C ALA A 19 5.49 16.56 21.94
N LEU A 20 5.01 15.73 21.01
CA LEU A 20 3.60 15.31 20.96
C LEU A 20 3.24 14.35 22.11
N ILE A 21 4.16 13.46 22.50
CA ILE A 21 3.98 12.56 23.65
C ILE A 21 3.89 13.38 24.95
N ASP A 22 4.83 14.28 25.16
CA ASP A 22 4.91 15.13 26.35
C ASP A 22 3.67 16.05 26.46
N GLY A 23 3.14 16.48 25.32
CA GLY A 23 1.90 17.26 25.22
C GLY A 23 0.61 16.43 25.27
N HIS A 24 0.68 15.12 25.50
CA HIS A 24 -0.46 14.18 25.47
C HIS A 24 -1.29 14.19 24.17
N ALA A 25 -0.68 14.65 23.06
CA ALA A 25 -1.30 14.67 21.73
C ALA A 25 -1.00 13.41 20.91
N TYR A 26 -0.12 12.54 21.40
CA TYR A 26 0.28 11.30 20.72
C TYR A 26 0.60 10.18 21.72
N ASP A 27 -0.01 9.01 21.53
CA ASP A 27 0.33 7.79 22.25
C ASP A 27 0.93 6.77 21.26
N PRO A 28 2.24 6.46 21.34
CA PRO A 28 2.91 5.51 20.46
C PRO A 28 2.29 4.11 20.48
N SER A 29 1.62 3.71 21.57
CA SER A 29 0.98 2.39 21.67
C SER A 29 -0.25 2.27 20.76
N THR A 30 -0.78 3.39 20.26
CA THR A 30 -1.93 3.44 19.35
C THR A 30 -1.54 3.48 17.87
N GLU A 31 -0.24 3.59 17.56
CA GLU A 31 0.26 3.62 16.18
C GLU A 31 -0.01 2.28 15.48
N ARG A 32 -0.64 2.33 14.31
CA ARG A 32 -1.00 1.15 13.51
C ARG A 32 -0.83 1.42 12.03
N ASP A 33 -0.12 0.53 11.34
CA ASP A 33 -0.04 0.53 9.88
C ASP A 33 -1.35 0.04 9.25
N ALA A 34 -1.96 0.89 8.44
CA ALA A 34 -3.26 0.67 7.80
C ALA A 34 -3.14 0.30 6.30
N CYS A 35 -2.12 -0.47 5.90
CA CYS A 35 -1.97 -0.90 4.50
C CYS A 35 -1.52 -2.36 4.39
N GLY A 36 -2.11 -3.08 3.44
CA GLY A 36 -1.75 -4.47 3.10
C GLY A 36 -1.07 -4.58 1.75
N VAL A 37 0.00 -5.38 1.68
CA VAL A 37 0.70 -5.74 0.43
C VAL A 37 0.81 -7.26 0.34
N GLY A 38 0.86 -7.80 -0.89
CA GLY A 38 0.94 -9.24 -1.11
C GLY A 38 1.40 -9.59 -2.52
N LEU A 39 1.79 -10.85 -2.71
CA LEU A 39 2.26 -11.40 -3.98
C LEU A 39 1.60 -12.76 -4.22
N VAL A 40 1.18 -13.01 -5.45
CA VAL A 40 0.77 -14.33 -5.93
C VAL A 40 1.58 -14.63 -7.19
N CYS A 41 2.17 -15.82 -7.26
CA CYS A 41 2.95 -16.24 -8.42
C CYS A 41 2.74 -17.74 -8.72
N ALA A 42 2.89 -18.10 -9.99
CA ALA A 42 3.01 -19.48 -10.41
C ALA A 42 4.49 -19.89 -10.34
N ILE A 43 4.81 -20.91 -9.54
CA ILE A 43 6.20 -21.35 -9.28
C ILE A 43 6.85 -21.91 -10.56
N ASP A 44 6.04 -22.49 -11.45
CA ASP A 44 6.49 -23.02 -12.74
C ASP A 44 6.64 -21.95 -13.83
N GLY A 45 6.35 -20.69 -13.51
CA GLY A 45 6.45 -19.55 -14.42
C GLY A 45 5.38 -19.53 -15.52
N GLN A 46 4.42 -20.46 -15.52
CA GLN A 46 3.39 -20.50 -16.56
C GLN A 46 2.31 -19.44 -16.28
N PRO A 47 1.95 -18.58 -17.26
CA PRO A 47 0.89 -17.59 -17.07
C PRO A 47 -0.46 -18.25 -16.82
N ARG A 48 -1.20 -17.80 -15.80
CA ARG A 48 -2.52 -18.33 -15.45
C ARG A 48 -3.46 -17.20 -15.04
N ARG A 49 -4.71 -17.25 -15.53
CA ARG A 49 -5.78 -16.33 -15.10
C ARG A 49 -6.02 -16.41 -13.59
N GLU A 50 -5.88 -17.60 -13.02
CA GLU A 50 -6.00 -17.90 -11.60
C GLU A 50 -5.13 -16.98 -10.72
N VAL A 51 -3.90 -16.65 -11.14
CA VAL A 51 -3.01 -15.76 -10.38
C VAL A 51 -3.66 -14.39 -10.18
N VAL A 52 -4.26 -13.84 -11.24
CA VAL A 52 -4.95 -12.55 -11.18
C VAL A 52 -6.24 -12.65 -10.35
N GLU A 53 -6.96 -13.77 -10.40
CA GLU A 53 -8.16 -13.99 -9.58
C GLU A 53 -7.83 -14.08 -8.09
N LEU A 54 -6.75 -14.78 -7.75
CA LEU A 54 -6.24 -14.87 -6.39
C LEU A 54 -5.77 -13.50 -5.88
N ALA A 55 -5.11 -12.69 -6.70
CA ALA A 55 -4.73 -11.33 -6.33
C ALA A 55 -5.95 -10.45 -6.00
N ILE A 56 -7.01 -10.52 -6.82
CA ILE A 56 -8.27 -9.81 -6.56
C ILE A 56 -8.95 -10.33 -5.28
N LYS A 57 -8.94 -11.66 -5.06
CA LYS A 57 -9.49 -12.27 -3.84
C LYS A 57 -8.73 -11.80 -2.60
N ALA A 58 -7.41 -11.67 -2.68
CA ALA A 58 -6.59 -11.14 -1.60
C ALA A 58 -6.95 -9.68 -1.29
N LEU A 59 -7.08 -8.81 -2.30
CA LEU A 59 -7.51 -7.42 -2.10
C LEU A 59 -8.88 -7.32 -1.41
N LYS A 60 -9.83 -8.19 -1.77
CA LYS A 60 -11.14 -8.27 -1.12
C LYS A 60 -11.07 -8.69 0.36
N ALA A 61 -9.98 -9.29 0.82
CA ALA A 61 -9.79 -9.67 2.21
C ALA A 61 -9.11 -8.56 3.05
N LEU A 62 -8.60 -7.49 2.41
CA LEU A 62 -7.81 -6.44 3.07
C LEU A 62 -8.62 -5.20 3.48
N TRP A 63 -9.95 -5.19 3.28
CA TRP A 63 -10.81 -4.04 3.59
C TRP A 63 -10.71 -3.56 5.04
N HIS A 64 -10.50 -4.47 6.00
CA HIS A 64 -10.36 -4.15 7.42
C HIS A 64 -9.06 -3.40 7.75
N ARG A 65 -8.13 -3.33 6.79
CA ARG A 65 -6.89 -2.56 6.92
C ARG A 65 -6.91 -1.27 6.14
N GLY A 66 -7.82 -1.08 5.17
CA GLY A 66 -7.89 0.16 4.38
C GLY A 66 -8.69 1.25 5.09
N ALA A 67 -8.40 2.50 4.75
CA ALA A 67 -9.30 3.59 5.10
C ALA A 67 -10.62 3.43 4.34
N VAL A 68 -11.74 3.51 5.06
CA VAL A 68 -13.09 3.49 4.51
C VAL A 68 -13.74 4.81 4.87
N ASP A 69 -14.15 5.57 3.86
CA ASP A 69 -14.87 6.82 4.09
C ASP A 69 -16.31 6.56 4.54
N ALA A 70 -16.96 7.56 5.11
CA ALA A 70 -18.30 7.46 5.68
C ALA A 70 -19.38 7.11 4.64
N ASP A 71 -19.10 7.30 3.34
CA ASP A 71 -20.01 6.95 2.24
C ASP A 71 -20.08 5.44 1.94
N GLY A 72 -19.17 4.64 2.52
CA GLY A 72 -19.06 3.20 2.30
C GLY A 72 -18.62 2.80 0.88
N LYS A 73 -18.13 3.75 0.07
CA LYS A 73 -17.70 3.57 -1.32
C LYS A 73 -16.26 4.00 -1.54
N THR A 74 -15.85 5.07 -0.89
CA THR A 74 -14.54 5.71 -1.07
C THR A 74 -13.51 5.07 -0.15
N GLY A 75 -12.32 4.84 -0.70
CA GLY A 75 -11.12 4.45 0.04
C GLY A 75 -9.89 5.04 -0.64
N ASP A 76 -8.76 5.07 0.07
CA ASP A 76 -7.55 5.78 -0.39
C ASP A 76 -6.95 5.21 -1.68
N GLY A 77 -7.05 3.89 -1.87
CA GLY A 77 -6.62 3.22 -3.09
C GLY A 77 -6.39 1.71 -2.94
N ALA A 78 -6.58 0.99 -4.04
CA ALA A 78 -6.21 -0.42 -4.18
C ALA A 78 -5.75 -0.67 -5.62
N GLY A 79 -4.82 -1.59 -5.82
CA GLY A 79 -4.26 -1.87 -7.14
C GLY A 79 -3.67 -3.28 -7.28
N VAL A 80 -3.60 -3.75 -8.52
CA VAL A 80 -2.93 -5.00 -8.89
C VAL A 80 -1.92 -4.68 -9.99
N LEU A 81 -0.67 -5.06 -9.78
CA LEU A 81 0.34 -5.11 -10.84
C LEU A 81 0.37 -6.53 -11.42
N ALA A 82 0.22 -6.65 -12.74
CA ALA A 82 0.28 -7.92 -13.45
C ALA A 82 1.08 -7.77 -14.75
N SER A 83 1.56 -8.89 -15.28
CA SER A 83 2.19 -8.92 -16.62
C SER A 83 1.20 -8.48 -17.69
N VAL A 84 1.70 -7.83 -18.75
CA VAL A 84 0.87 -7.36 -19.87
C VAL A 84 0.17 -8.56 -20.54
N PRO A 85 -1.18 -8.60 -20.57
CA PRO A 85 -1.92 -9.70 -21.20
C PRO A 85 -1.87 -9.57 -22.73
N GLN A 86 -0.86 -10.18 -23.35
CA GLN A 86 -0.57 -10.04 -24.78
C GLN A 86 -1.79 -10.34 -25.66
N ASP A 87 -2.48 -11.46 -25.43
CA ASP A 87 -3.65 -11.86 -26.22
C ASP A 87 -4.75 -10.79 -26.22
N PHE A 88 -5.03 -10.19 -25.05
CA PHE A 88 -6.01 -9.10 -24.94
C PHE A 88 -5.60 -7.88 -25.78
N PHE A 89 -4.33 -7.47 -25.69
CA PHE A 89 -3.85 -6.29 -26.41
C PHE A 89 -3.76 -6.53 -27.93
N VAL A 90 -3.37 -7.73 -28.36
CA VAL A 90 -3.38 -8.13 -29.77
C VAL A 90 -4.81 -8.09 -30.33
N ASP A 91 -5.77 -8.63 -29.60
CA ASP A 91 -7.18 -8.61 -30.00
C ASP A 91 -7.73 -7.19 -30.10
N GLN A 92 -7.40 -6.30 -29.15
CA GLN A 92 -7.83 -4.90 -29.24
C GLN A 92 -7.15 -4.15 -30.39
N ALA A 93 -5.88 -4.41 -30.68
CA ALA A 93 -5.16 -3.74 -31.76
C ALA A 93 -5.63 -4.17 -33.17
N ARG A 94 -6.29 -5.33 -33.29
CA ARG A 94 -6.85 -5.85 -34.54
C ARG A 94 -8.28 -5.37 -34.84
N ARG A 95 -8.96 -4.78 -33.85
CA ARG A 95 -10.29 -4.20 -34.01
C ARG A 95 -10.21 -2.82 -34.66
#